data_AF-A0A7W5FJX8-F1
#
_entry.id   AF-A0A7W5FJX8-F1
#
_cell.length_a   1.000
_cell.length_b   1.000
_cell.length_c   1.000
_cell.angle_alpha   90.00
_cell.angle_beta   90.00
_cell.angle_gamma   90.00
#
_symmetry.space_group_name_H-M   'P 1'
#
loop_
_entity.id
_entity.type
_entity.pdbx_description
1 polymer ?
#
loop_
_entity_poly.entity_id
_entity_poly.type
_entity_poly.pdbx_seq_one_letter_code
_entity_poly.pdbx_strand_id
1 'polypeptide(L)'
;MGFWGSFVIHRGEPLVWELLPEVPELHDGDLEYDQVSGGWQVTRIWASSGDLPDTFLTDLRDATGAPVLAADILDSSAAYVHAVGVRTPFWDTWLDIDGAVAYTALPSSPFDEDGNYLGADWVDPEYEAEAAATRQRMLAETLSGTAAADAAVAWAREAGLEPAPVADVEAALTTTGTFVEGQLFVVLNRLGVDTYAVPARATIAELLTGLIGHRLDGVDVVAHQPVRGEDLSHPAARDLLWRFGDHPLLISCGCRDEVELRPVTVSPDQRSAYGPAAAFMGARLTGAAPLFGKYAQAEGAVLRFGEGQGQGHLIVRAAGGDWVTTLDDSVHPGHWLS
;
A
#
# COMPACT_ATOMS: atom_id res chain seq x y z
N MET A 1 -4.25 -0.82 -16.61
CA MET A 1 -5.33 -0.30 -15.76
C MET A 1 -4.65 0.74 -14.90
N GLY A 2 -4.98 2.02 -15.08
CA GLY A 2 -4.44 3.09 -14.26
C GLY A 2 -5.27 3.27 -12.98
N PHE A 3 -4.73 4.04 -12.05
CA PHE A 3 -5.33 4.38 -10.76
C PHE A 3 -5.90 5.80 -10.80
N TRP A 4 -7.09 5.96 -10.21
CA TRP A 4 -7.73 7.24 -9.96
C TRP A 4 -8.01 7.33 -8.47
N GLY A 5 -7.55 8.42 -7.85
CA GLY A 5 -7.66 8.63 -6.41
C GLY A 5 -6.51 9.51 -5.93
N SER A 6 -6.19 9.44 -4.64
CA SER A 6 -5.14 10.27 -4.05
C SER A 6 -4.21 9.48 -3.16
N PHE A 7 -2.97 9.94 -3.04
CA PHE A 7 -2.10 9.59 -1.92
C PHE A 7 -2.11 10.73 -0.90
N VAL A 8 -2.36 10.42 0.36
CA VAL A 8 -2.33 11.37 1.48
C VAL A 8 -1.14 11.04 2.38
N ILE A 9 -0.28 12.04 2.58
CA ILE A 9 0.96 11.93 3.34
C ILE A 9 0.83 12.81 4.58
N HIS A 10 0.87 12.18 5.75
CA HIS A 10 0.74 12.88 7.02
C HIS A 10 1.59 12.22 8.11
N ARG A 11 1.80 12.93 9.21
CA ARG A 11 2.55 12.45 10.37
C ARG A 11 1.61 12.11 11.53
N GLY A 12 1.93 11.06 12.28
CA GLY A 12 1.21 10.70 13.51
C GLY A 12 1.05 9.19 13.65
N GLU A 13 0.52 8.76 14.79
CA GLU A 13 0.10 7.37 15.02
C GLU A 13 -1.38 7.09 14.66
N PRO A 14 -2.32 8.04 14.66
CA PRO A 14 -3.65 7.78 14.11
C PRO A 14 -3.63 7.66 12.59
N LEU A 15 -4.56 6.90 12.01
CA LEU A 15 -4.79 6.78 10.57
C LEU A 15 -5.57 8.00 10.06
N VAL A 16 -5.54 8.26 8.75
CA VAL A 16 -6.19 9.45 8.18
C VAL A 16 -7.70 9.51 8.48
N TRP A 17 -8.40 8.38 8.44
CA TRP A 17 -9.82 8.28 8.80
C TRP A 17 -10.10 8.33 10.31
N GLU A 18 -9.09 8.08 11.16
CA GLU A 18 -9.23 8.28 12.61
C GLU A 18 -9.09 9.76 12.97
N LEU A 19 -8.32 10.51 12.18
CA LEU A 19 -8.11 11.95 12.34
C LEU A 19 -9.32 12.75 11.86
N LEU A 20 -9.94 12.31 10.76
CA LEU A 20 -11.09 12.96 10.13
C LEU A 20 -12.23 11.94 9.90
N PRO A 21 -12.85 11.41 10.98
CA PRO A 21 -13.85 10.34 10.87
C PRO A 21 -15.12 10.75 10.12
N GLU A 22 -15.40 12.04 10.01
CA GLU A 22 -16.55 12.60 9.31
C GLU A 22 -16.43 12.58 7.77
N VAL A 23 -15.28 12.22 7.22
CA VAL A 23 -15.04 12.13 5.76
C VAL A 23 -15.14 10.67 5.31
N PRO A 24 -16.28 10.24 4.72
CA PRO A 24 -16.53 8.84 4.39
C PRO A 24 -15.52 8.23 3.41
N GLU A 25 -15.01 9.05 2.49
CA GLU A 25 -14.07 8.65 1.43
C GLU A 25 -12.73 8.13 1.98
N LEU A 26 -12.40 8.46 3.23
CA LEU A 26 -11.17 8.01 3.88
C LEU A 26 -11.26 6.57 4.42
N HIS A 27 -12.47 6.05 4.66
CA HIS A 27 -12.67 4.74 5.30
C HIS A 27 -12.30 3.57 4.38
N ASP A 28 -12.32 3.79 3.07
CA ASP A 28 -11.89 2.82 2.06
C ASP A 28 -10.39 2.99 1.69
N GLY A 29 -9.64 3.74 2.51
CA GLY A 29 -8.23 4.00 2.28
C GLY A 29 -7.33 2.81 2.62
N ASP A 30 -6.30 2.59 1.80
CA ASP A 30 -5.26 1.59 2.02
C ASP A 30 -4.00 2.26 2.58
N LEU A 31 -3.52 1.81 3.73
CA LEU A 31 -2.23 2.25 4.27
C LEU A 31 -1.07 1.61 3.49
N GLU A 32 -0.39 2.41 2.66
CA GLU A 32 0.71 1.95 1.80
C GLU A 32 2.03 1.89 2.56
N TYR A 33 2.28 2.91 3.38
CA TYR A 33 3.50 3.01 4.19
C TYR A 33 3.16 3.46 5.59
N ASP A 34 3.71 2.74 6.58
CA ASP A 34 3.43 2.97 7.98
C ASP A 34 4.66 3.37 8.79
N GLN A 35 4.53 4.43 9.58
CA GLN A 35 5.51 4.96 10.53
C GLN A 35 6.92 5.18 9.93
N VAL A 36 7.02 5.47 8.63
CA VAL A 36 8.30 5.71 7.98
C VAL A 36 8.91 7.02 8.46
N SER A 37 10.24 7.11 8.46
CA SER A 37 10.97 8.38 8.69
C SER A 37 10.52 9.20 9.92
N GLY A 38 10.25 8.53 11.04
CA GLY A 38 9.87 9.21 12.29
C GLY A 38 8.37 9.49 12.42
N GLY A 39 7.54 8.58 11.90
CA GLY A 39 6.10 8.53 12.13
C GLY A 39 5.25 9.06 10.97
N TRP A 40 5.80 9.09 9.76
CA TRP A 40 5.06 9.43 8.54
C TRP A 40 4.30 8.24 8.01
N GLN A 41 3.15 8.53 7.44
CA GLN A 41 2.27 7.57 6.80
C GLN A 41 1.97 8.04 5.39
N VAL A 42 1.72 7.07 4.52
CA VAL A 42 1.22 7.30 3.16
C VAL A 42 -0.03 6.42 3.01
N THR A 43 -1.16 7.05 2.80
CA THR A 43 -2.44 6.36 2.63
C THR A 43 -2.94 6.60 1.20
N ARG A 44 -3.24 5.54 0.49
CA ARG A 44 -3.94 5.59 -0.79
C ARG A 44 -5.44 5.64 -0.55
N ILE A 45 -6.14 6.59 -1.15
CA ILE A 45 -7.60 6.72 -1.09
C ILE A 45 -8.18 6.74 -2.50
N TRP A 46 -9.41 6.26 -2.67
CA TRP A 46 -10.09 6.14 -3.97
C TRP A 46 -10.91 7.39 -4.34
N ALA A 47 -10.60 8.51 -3.70
CA ALA A 47 -11.20 9.82 -3.93
C ALA A 47 -10.13 10.82 -4.36
N SER A 48 -10.49 11.76 -5.24
CA SER A 48 -9.66 12.90 -5.59
C SER A 48 -9.88 14.06 -4.61
N SER A 49 -8.97 15.04 -4.53
CA SER A 49 -9.19 16.24 -3.72
C SER A 49 -10.50 16.98 -4.02
N GLY A 50 -11.00 16.90 -5.26
CA GLY A 50 -12.29 17.47 -5.65
C GLY A 50 -13.51 16.73 -5.10
N ASP A 51 -13.33 15.50 -4.64
CA ASP A 51 -14.35 14.71 -3.94
C ASP A 51 -14.31 14.94 -2.42
N LEU A 52 -13.24 15.54 -1.91
CA LEU A 52 -13.03 15.82 -0.49
C LEU A 52 -13.48 17.25 -0.15
N PRO A 53 -13.72 17.56 1.14
CA PRO A 53 -13.98 18.94 1.56
C PRO A 53 -12.83 19.88 1.18
N ASP A 54 -13.13 21.11 0.74
CA ASP A 54 -12.12 22.13 0.41
C ASP A 54 -11.12 22.40 1.56
N THR A 55 -11.53 22.14 2.81
CA THR A 55 -10.72 22.32 4.02
C THR A 55 -9.91 21.08 4.40
N PHE A 56 -10.02 19.96 3.67
CA PHE A 56 -9.47 18.66 4.03
C PHE A 56 -8.00 18.71 4.49
N LEU A 57 -7.12 19.32 3.70
CA LEU A 57 -5.69 19.40 4.05
C LEU A 57 -5.43 20.29 5.25
N THR A 58 -6.16 21.40 5.38
CA THR A 58 -6.00 22.29 6.53
C THR A 58 -6.51 21.63 7.81
N ASP A 59 -7.61 20.90 7.74
CA ASP A 59 -8.18 20.16 8.86
C ASP A 59 -7.24 19.01 9.26
N LEU A 60 -6.67 18.28 8.29
CA LEU A 60 -5.69 17.22 8.54
C LEU A 60 -4.39 17.77 9.15
N ARG A 61 -3.89 18.90 8.65
CA ARG A 61 -2.75 19.61 9.25
C ARG A 61 -3.04 19.98 10.70
N ASP A 62 -4.22 20.53 10.97
CA ASP A 62 -4.60 20.98 12.31
C ASP A 62 -4.78 19.79 13.27
N ALA A 63 -5.32 18.68 12.79
CA ALA A 63 -5.47 17.43 13.55
C ALA A 63 -4.11 16.79 13.87
N THR A 64 -3.16 16.83 12.95
CA THR A 64 -1.81 16.23 13.13
C THR A 64 -0.82 17.17 13.81
N GLY A 65 -1.06 18.49 13.76
CA GLY A 65 -0.10 19.50 14.17
C GLY A 65 1.18 19.52 13.32
N ALA A 66 1.16 18.91 12.13
CA ALA A 66 2.31 18.74 11.25
C ALA A 66 1.96 19.12 9.80
N PRO A 67 2.96 19.45 8.95
CA PRO A 67 2.72 19.64 7.53
C PRO A 67 2.12 18.39 6.87
N VAL A 68 1.27 18.61 5.88
CA VAL A 68 0.60 17.54 5.12
C VAL A 68 0.79 17.75 3.62
N LEU A 69 0.76 16.66 2.87
CA LEU A 69 0.86 16.65 1.41
C LEU A 69 -0.15 15.64 0.87
N ALA A 70 -0.80 15.98 -0.24
CA ALA A 70 -1.56 15.02 -1.01
C ALA A 70 -1.23 15.13 -2.50
N ALA A 71 -1.49 14.04 -3.21
CA ALA A 71 -1.26 13.92 -4.64
C ALA A 71 -2.45 13.23 -5.29
N ASP A 72 -3.22 13.97 -6.09
CA ASP A 72 -4.34 13.42 -6.86
C ASP A 72 -3.81 12.77 -8.13
N ILE A 73 -4.08 11.49 -8.33
CA ILE A 73 -3.60 10.69 -9.47
C ILE A 73 -4.69 10.62 -10.55
N LEU A 74 -4.28 10.92 -11.79
CA LEU A 74 -5.11 10.85 -13.00
C LEU A 74 -4.69 9.66 -13.84
N ASP A 75 -5.39 8.53 -13.71
CA ASP A 75 -5.17 7.28 -14.47
C ASP A 75 -3.70 6.82 -14.50
N SER A 76 -2.98 7.01 -13.39
CA SER A 76 -1.53 6.78 -13.29
C SER A 76 -0.66 7.56 -14.29
N SER A 77 -1.22 8.55 -14.99
CA SER A 77 -0.56 9.26 -16.09
C SER A 77 -0.11 10.67 -15.70
N ALA A 78 -0.73 11.26 -14.68
CA ALA A 78 -0.32 12.54 -14.10
C ALA A 78 -0.75 12.65 -12.64
N ALA A 79 -0.11 13.56 -11.90
CA ALA A 79 -0.50 13.83 -10.52
C ALA A 79 -0.53 15.32 -10.22
N TYR A 80 -1.59 15.77 -9.54
CA TYR A 80 -1.67 17.10 -8.96
C TYR A 80 -1.20 17.03 -7.51
N VAL A 81 0.00 17.54 -7.23
CA VAL A 81 0.58 17.53 -5.89
C VAL A 81 0.31 18.86 -5.23
N HIS A 82 -0.20 18.82 -4.02
CA HIS A 82 -0.45 20.02 -3.23
C HIS A 82 -0.14 19.76 -1.75
N ALA A 83 0.31 20.79 -1.05
CA ALA A 83 0.77 20.63 0.31
C ALA A 83 0.52 21.88 1.14
N VAL A 84 0.25 21.66 2.43
CA VAL A 84 0.02 22.71 3.42
C VAL A 84 1.05 22.56 4.54
N GLY A 85 1.78 23.64 4.80
CA GLY A 85 2.65 23.75 5.96
C GLY A 85 1.94 24.27 7.20
N VAL A 86 2.60 24.17 8.35
CA VAL A 86 2.17 24.85 9.58
C VAL A 86 2.55 26.33 9.51
N ARG A 87 3.73 26.63 8.94
CA ARG A 87 4.25 27.99 8.74
C ARG A 87 4.62 28.24 7.29
N THR A 88 4.94 27.21 6.51
CA THR A 88 5.17 27.39 5.07
C THR A 88 3.84 27.63 4.35
N PRO A 89 3.82 28.50 3.33
CA PRO A 89 2.62 28.70 2.51
C PRO A 89 2.15 27.39 1.86
N PHE A 90 0.88 27.40 1.44
CA PHE A 90 0.38 26.42 0.49
C PHE A 90 1.22 26.47 -0.80
N TRP A 91 1.46 25.29 -1.38
CA TRP A 91 2.06 25.18 -2.69
C TRP A 91 1.50 23.97 -3.43
N ASP A 92 1.56 24.05 -4.75
CA ASP A 92 1.10 23.02 -5.67
C ASP A 92 2.02 22.90 -6.90
N THR A 93 1.98 21.74 -7.56
CA THR A 93 2.69 21.47 -8.81
C THR A 93 2.05 20.28 -9.52
N TRP A 94 2.28 20.19 -10.82
CA TRP A 94 1.99 18.98 -11.60
C TRP A 94 3.20 18.05 -11.66
N LEU A 95 2.96 16.75 -11.52
CA LEU A 95 3.83 15.68 -12.01
C LEU A 95 3.26 15.18 -13.34
N ASP A 96 4.12 15.09 -14.36
CA ASP A 96 3.74 14.80 -15.75
C ASP A 96 2.57 15.67 -16.25
N ILE A 97 2.84 16.97 -16.41
CA ILE A 97 1.83 17.93 -16.87
C ILE A 97 1.27 17.60 -18.25
N ASP A 98 2.05 16.96 -19.12
CA ASP A 98 1.60 16.60 -20.46
C ASP A 98 0.54 15.48 -20.38
N GLY A 99 0.71 14.53 -19.45
CA GLY A 99 -0.34 13.60 -19.06
C GLY A 99 -1.61 14.29 -18.58
N ALA A 100 -1.49 15.31 -17.71
CA ALA A 100 -2.65 16.04 -17.18
C ALA A 100 -3.39 16.84 -18.27
N VAL A 101 -2.66 17.41 -19.23
CA VAL A 101 -3.23 18.12 -20.39
C VAL A 101 -4.08 17.17 -21.23
N ALA A 102 -3.67 15.91 -21.41
CA ALA A 102 -4.43 14.92 -22.18
C ALA A 102 -5.81 14.57 -21.57
N TYR A 103 -6.01 14.79 -20.27
CA TYR A 103 -7.31 14.64 -19.60
C TYR A 103 -8.16 15.92 -19.60
N THR A 104 -7.56 17.06 -19.95
CA THR A 104 -8.22 18.37 -19.94
C THR A 104 -8.57 18.85 -21.35
N ALA A 105 -7.67 18.64 -22.31
CA ALA A 105 -7.89 18.86 -23.74
C ALA A 105 -7.92 17.48 -24.42
N LEU A 106 -9.11 17.05 -24.84
CA LEU A 106 -9.30 15.73 -25.44
C LEU A 106 -8.90 15.76 -26.92
N PRO A 107 -8.13 14.79 -27.40
CA PRO A 107 -7.78 14.72 -28.81
C PRO A 107 -9.01 14.49 -29.67
N SER A 108 -9.09 15.20 -30.79
CA SER A 108 -10.07 14.91 -31.84
C SER A 108 -9.90 13.47 -32.33
N SER A 109 -11.03 12.82 -32.60
CA SER A 109 -11.01 11.50 -33.26
C SER A 109 -10.32 11.64 -34.62
N PRO A 110 -9.43 10.71 -35.04
CA PRO A 110 -8.67 10.81 -36.28
C PRO A 110 -9.53 10.50 -37.52
N PHE A 111 -10.73 11.07 -37.57
CA PHE A 111 -11.72 10.89 -38.62
C PHE A 111 -12.30 12.25 -38.99
N ASP A 112 -12.51 12.48 -40.28
CA ASP A 112 -13.22 13.67 -40.74
C ASP A 112 -14.75 13.59 -40.47
N GLU A 113 -15.49 14.64 -40.85
CA GLU A 113 -16.95 14.71 -40.72
C GLU A 113 -17.68 13.59 -41.47
N ASP A 114 -17.06 13.03 -42.51
CA ASP A 114 -17.57 11.92 -43.31
C ASP A 114 -17.18 10.54 -42.72
N GLY A 115 -16.43 10.52 -41.62
CA GLY A 115 -15.96 9.30 -40.96
C GLY A 115 -14.78 8.62 -41.65
N ASN A 116 -14.05 9.31 -42.53
CA ASN A 116 -12.85 8.77 -43.15
C ASN A 116 -11.66 8.90 -42.19
N TYR A 117 -10.94 7.80 -41.99
CA TYR A 117 -9.73 7.80 -41.19
C TYR A 117 -8.63 8.66 -41.83
N LEU A 118 -8.13 9.64 -41.09
CA LEU A 118 -7.17 10.64 -41.57
C LEU A 118 -5.70 10.17 -41.52
N GLY A 119 -5.46 8.99 -40.96
CA GLY A 119 -4.14 8.39 -40.82
C GLY A 119 -3.57 8.51 -39.42
N ALA A 120 -2.56 7.69 -39.12
CA ALA A 120 -1.93 7.65 -37.79
C ALA A 120 -1.05 8.87 -37.50
N ASP A 121 -0.55 9.52 -38.55
CA ASP A 121 0.30 10.72 -38.45
C ASP A 121 -0.50 12.03 -38.59
N TRP A 122 -1.83 11.94 -38.60
CA TRP A 122 -2.67 13.13 -38.64
C TRP A 122 -2.60 13.87 -37.30
N VAL A 123 -2.35 15.17 -37.37
CA VAL A 123 -2.30 16.09 -36.23
C VAL A 123 -3.36 17.14 -36.45
N ASP A 124 -4.24 17.31 -35.47
CA ASP A 124 -5.24 18.36 -35.46
C ASP A 124 -4.61 19.68 -34.96
N PRO A 125 -4.46 20.71 -35.81
CA PRO A 125 -3.86 21.97 -35.40
C PRO A 125 -4.70 22.73 -34.35
N GLU A 126 -6.02 22.52 -34.33
CA GLU A 126 -6.90 23.14 -33.34
C GLU A 126 -6.69 22.49 -31.97
N TYR A 127 -6.60 21.16 -31.93
CA TYR A 127 -6.21 20.41 -30.74
C TYR A 127 -4.82 20.83 -30.23
N GLU A 128 -3.80 20.91 -31.08
CA GLU A 128 -2.46 21.32 -30.65
C GLU A 128 -2.45 22.71 -30.04
N ALA A 129 -3.23 23.65 -30.61
CA ALA A 129 -3.38 24.99 -30.07
C ALA A 129 -4.13 24.98 -28.72
N GLU A 130 -5.18 24.16 -28.57
CA GLU A 130 -5.92 24.00 -27.33
C GLU A 130 -5.09 23.33 -26.24
N ALA A 131 -4.36 22.27 -26.56
CA ALA A 131 -3.45 21.56 -25.65
C ALA A 131 -2.34 22.50 -25.17
N ALA A 132 -1.71 23.26 -26.07
CA ALA A 132 -0.70 24.26 -25.71
C ALA A 132 -1.27 25.37 -24.80
N ALA A 133 -2.46 25.89 -25.11
CA ALA A 133 -3.13 26.90 -24.29
C ALA A 133 -3.53 26.36 -22.91
N THR A 134 -3.98 25.11 -22.85
CA THR A 134 -4.32 24.40 -21.60
C THR A 134 -3.09 24.19 -20.74
N ARG A 135 -1.99 23.70 -21.33
CA ARG A 135 -0.70 23.57 -20.66
C ARG A 135 -0.21 24.88 -20.08
N GLN A 136 -0.29 25.98 -20.86
CA GLN A 136 0.13 27.30 -20.40
C GLN A 136 -0.71 27.79 -19.21
N ARG A 137 -2.02 27.55 -19.23
CA ARG A 137 -2.93 27.91 -18.14
C ARG A 137 -2.58 27.16 -16.85
N MET A 138 -2.40 25.85 -16.93
CA MET A 138 -2.03 25.00 -15.79
C MET A 138 -0.68 25.42 -15.18
N LEU A 139 0.32 25.75 -16.01
CA LEU A 139 1.61 26.28 -15.55
C LEU A 139 1.54 27.69 -14.96
N ALA A 140 0.53 28.49 -15.34
CA ALA A 140 0.34 29.82 -14.78
C ALA A 140 -0.36 29.78 -13.41
N GLU A 141 -1.09 28.70 -13.12
CA GLU A 141 -1.84 28.51 -11.89
C GLU A 141 -1.06 27.76 -10.81
N THR A 142 0.03 27.06 -11.18
CA THR A 142 0.80 26.20 -10.27
C THR A 142 2.29 26.56 -10.27
N LEU A 143 3.03 26.11 -9.25
CA LEU A 143 4.50 26.23 -9.29
C LEU A 143 5.11 25.23 -10.28
N SER A 144 6.30 25.56 -10.79
CA SER A 144 7.09 24.66 -11.64
C SER A 144 8.60 24.90 -11.47
N GLY A 145 9.40 23.92 -11.92
CA GLY A 145 10.86 23.97 -11.89
C GLY A 145 11.42 24.25 -10.49
N THR A 146 12.46 25.09 -10.42
CA THR A 146 13.13 25.44 -9.16
C THR A 146 12.17 26.04 -8.11
N ALA A 147 11.13 26.79 -8.51
CA ALA A 147 10.19 27.39 -7.56
C ALA A 147 9.35 26.32 -6.83
N ALA A 148 8.89 25.30 -7.55
CA ALA A 148 8.20 24.15 -6.95
C ALA A 148 9.15 23.36 -6.04
N ALA A 149 10.39 23.13 -6.49
CA ALA A 149 11.39 22.40 -5.71
C ALA A 149 11.77 23.13 -4.40
N ASP A 150 11.94 24.45 -4.44
CA ASP A 150 12.20 25.26 -3.25
C ASP A 150 11.04 25.19 -2.25
N ALA A 151 9.80 25.27 -2.73
CA ALA A 151 8.61 25.15 -1.90
C ALA A 151 8.50 23.76 -1.25
N ALA A 152 8.73 22.69 -2.03
CA ALA A 152 8.72 21.32 -1.54
C ALA A 152 9.82 21.06 -0.50
N VAL A 153 11.04 21.56 -0.73
CA VAL A 153 12.14 21.46 0.24
C VAL A 153 11.86 22.26 1.51
N ALA A 154 11.25 23.45 1.39
CA ALA A 154 10.86 24.24 2.55
C ALA A 154 9.79 23.52 3.39
N TRP A 155 8.79 22.93 2.74
CA TRP A 155 7.78 22.09 3.38
C TRP A 155 8.43 20.92 4.12
N ALA A 156 9.31 20.16 3.45
CA ALA A 156 9.96 18.98 4.04
C ALA A 156 10.82 19.34 5.27
N ARG A 157 11.57 20.45 5.21
CA ARG A 157 12.34 20.95 6.36
C ARG A 157 11.45 21.37 7.52
N GLU A 158 10.33 22.03 7.24
CA GLU A 158 9.34 22.34 8.28
C GLU A 158 8.78 21.06 8.91
N ALA A 159 8.58 20.02 8.10
CA ALA A 159 8.06 18.73 8.52
C ALA A 159 9.06 17.92 9.39
N GLY A 160 10.29 18.43 9.55
CA GLY A 160 11.36 17.77 10.30
C GLY A 160 12.03 16.64 9.53
N LEU A 161 11.90 16.65 8.20
CA LEU A 161 12.57 15.74 7.29
C LEU A 161 13.91 16.32 6.82
N GLU A 162 14.77 15.45 6.29
CA GLU A 162 16.06 15.80 5.70
C GLU A 162 15.98 15.66 4.17
N PRO A 163 15.48 16.68 3.44
CA PRO A 163 15.34 16.59 2.00
C PRO A 163 16.70 16.63 1.29
N ALA A 164 16.74 16.03 0.11
CA ALA A 164 17.83 16.15 -0.85
C ALA A 164 18.05 17.61 -1.29
N PRO A 165 19.20 17.93 -1.92
CA PRO A 165 19.43 19.23 -2.54
C PRO A 165 18.30 19.62 -3.51
N VAL A 166 18.00 20.92 -3.59
CA VAL A 166 16.90 21.47 -4.43
C VAL A 166 16.99 20.97 -5.88
N ALA A 167 18.19 20.90 -6.46
CA ALA A 167 18.39 20.40 -7.82
C ALA A 167 17.96 18.94 -8.01
N ASP A 168 18.13 18.09 -6.99
CA ASP A 168 17.71 16.68 -7.04
C ASP A 168 16.19 16.56 -6.89
N VAL A 169 15.58 17.42 -6.08
CA VAL A 169 14.11 17.51 -5.95
C VAL A 169 13.48 18.04 -7.24
N GLU A 170 14.06 19.09 -7.84
CA GLU A 170 13.63 19.62 -9.13
C GLU A 170 13.69 18.54 -10.22
N ALA A 171 14.80 17.81 -10.31
CA ALA A 171 14.94 16.72 -11.26
C ALA A 171 13.85 15.65 -11.08
N ALA A 172 13.50 15.29 -9.84
CA ALA A 172 12.43 14.35 -9.55
C ALA A 172 11.04 14.89 -9.95
N LEU A 173 10.75 16.16 -9.67
CA LEU A 173 9.49 16.82 -10.05
C LEU A 173 9.34 16.94 -11.58
N THR A 174 10.43 17.15 -12.31
CA THR A 174 10.42 17.33 -13.77
C THR A 174 10.64 16.06 -14.57
N THR A 175 10.87 14.92 -13.91
CA THR A 175 11.06 13.65 -14.60
C THR A 175 9.78 13.29 -15.36
N THR A 176 9.90 12.95 -16.63
CA THR A 176 8.79 12.49 -17.47
C THR A 176 9.01 11.02 -17.81
N GLY A 177 8.02 10.16 -17.57
CA GLY A 177 8.06 8.75 -17.96
C GLY A 177 7.70 7.75 -16.87
N THR A 178 7.01 6.69 -17.29
CA THR A 178 6.34 5.64 -16.48
C THR A 178 5.15 6.15 -15.65
N PHE A 179 4.48 5.23 -14.94
CA PHE A 179 3.34 5.53 -14.07
C PHE A 179 3.72 6.56 -13.00
N VAL A 180 2.92 7.62 -12.88
CA VAL A 180 3.21 8.81 -12.08
C VAL A 180 3.35 8.53 -10.58
N GLU A 181 2.77 7.45 -10.08
CA GLU A 181 2.92 6.99 -8.70
C GLU A 181 4.38 6.65 -8.39
N GLY A 182 5.08 6.02 -9.36
CA GLY A 182 6.52 5.76 -9.23
C GLY A 182 7.31 7.06 -9.09
N GLN A 183 6.95 8.09 -9.88
CA GLN A 183 7.54 9.41 -9.78
C GLN A 183 7.22 10.08 -8.43
N LEU A 184 5.97 10.01 -7.96
CA LEU A 184 5.56 10.52 -6.66
C LEU A 184 6.41 9.91 -5.54
N PHE A 185 6.62 8.59 -5.54
CA PHE A 185 7.46 7.96 -4.52
C PHE A 185 8.93 8.38 -4.63
N VAL A 186 9.47 8.60 -5.83
CA VAL A 186 10.81 9.20 -5.97
C VAL A 186 10.83 10.58 -5.32
N VAL A 187 9.83 11.44 -5.57
CA VAL A 187 9.72 12.76 -4.95
C VAL A 187 9.66 12.65 -3.43
N LEU A 188 8.79 11.79 -2.87
CA LEU A 188 8.67 11.58 -1.42
C LEU A 188 10.00 11.16 -0.78
N ASN A 189 10.73 10.23 -1.40
CA ASN A 189 12.06 9.84 -0.93
C ASN A 189 13.06 10.99 -1.00
N ARG A 190 13.01 11.83 -2.03
CA ARG A 190 13.84 13.05 -2.11
C ARG A 190 13.46 14.09 -1.07
N LEU A 191 12.22 14.11 -0.60
CA LEU A 191 11.79 14.96 0.52
C LEU A 191 12.16 14.37 1.89
N GLY A 192 12.66 13.14 1.94
CA GLY A 192 13.07 12.46 3.17
C GLY A 192 11.99 11.56 3.78
N VAL A 193 10.87 11.34 3.09
CA VAL A 193 9.91 10.28 3.43
C VAL A 193 10.42 8.99 2.82
N ASP A 194 11.28 8.28 3.55
CA ASP A 194 11.96 7.06 3.10
C ASP A 194 10.99 5.89 2.95
N THR A 195 10.32 5.82 1.78
CA THR A 195 9.44 4.71 1.42
C THR A 195 10.22 3.50 0.90
N TYR A 196 11.53 3.63 0.65
CA TYR A 196 12.41 2.51 0.31
C TYR A 196 12.92 1.75 1.54
N ALA A 197 13.00 2.42 2.70
CA ALA A 197 13.46 1.80 3.95
C ALA A 197 12.39 0.96 4.66
N VAL A 198 11.16 0.88 4.12
CA VAL A 198 10.22 -0.11 4.62
C VAL A 198 10.81 -1.48 4.30
N PRO A 199 11.15 -2.30 5.31
CA PRO A 199 11.62 -3.65 5.04
C PRO A 199 10.54 -4.31 4.20
N ALA A 200 10.92 -4.88 3.05
CA ALA A 200 9.98 -5.66 2.26
C ALA A 200 9.23 -6.60 3.22
N ARG A 201 7.88 -6.59 3.18
CA ARG A 201 7.10 -7.54 3.97
C ARG A 201 7.67 -8.92 3.64
N ALA A 202 8.17 -9.63 4.65
CA ALA A 202 8.70 -10.96 4.45
C ALA A 202 7.59 -11.79 3.81
N THR A 203 7.90 -12.40 2.67
CA THR A 203 6.96 -13.28 1.98
C THR A 203 6.56 -14.42 2.91
N ILE A 204 5.38 -15.00 2.68
CA ILE A 204 4.95 -16.21 3.40
C ILE A 204 6.05 -17.29 3.34
N ALA A 205 6.71 -17.45 2.20
CA ALA A 205 7.80 -18.41 2.03
C ALA A 205 9.01 -18.09 2.92
N GLU A 206 9.42 -16.83 3.03
CA GLU A 206 10.53 -16.41 3.90
C GLU A 206 10.20 -16.61 5.37
N LEU A 207 8.98 -16.25 5.80
CA LEU A 207 8.52 -16.47 7.17
C LEU A 207 8.46 -17.95 7.52
N LEU A 208 7.89 -18.78 6.63
CA LEU A 208 7.84 -20.23 6.81
C LEU A 208 9.24 -20.85 6.83
N THR A 209 10.17 -20.37 6.01
CA THR A 209 11.56 -20.83 6.01
C THR A 209 12.25 -20.48 7.33
N GLY A 210 12.02 -19.28 7.87
CA GLY A 210 12.53 -18.85 9.17
C GLY A 210 12.04 -19.72 10.35
N LEU A 211 10.89 -20.39 10.19
CA LEU A 211 10.36 -21.31 11.19
C LEU A 211 10.96 -22.72 11.14
N ILE A 212 11.66 -23.11 10.08
CA ILE A 212 12.22 -24.46 9.93
C ILE A 212 13.22 -24.73 11.06
N GLY A 213 13.07 -25.89 11.70
CA GLY A 213 13.86 -26.31 12.86
C GLY A 213 13.29 -25.86 14.21
N HIS A 214 12.40 -24.87 14.25
CA HIS A 214 11.76 -24.41 15.48
C HIS A 214 10.65 -25.37 15.94
N ARG A 215 10.45 -25.46 17.26
CA ARG A 215 9.44 -26.34 17.88
C ARG A 215 8.12 -25.60 18.02
N LEU A 216 7.02 -26.26 17.66
CA LEU A 216 5.69 -25.70 17.86
C LEU A 216 5.28 -25.81 19.34
N ASP A 217 5.16 -24.67 20.01
CA ASP A 217 4.75 -24.56 21.42
C ASP A 217 3.25 -24.28 21.58
N GLY A 218 2.56 -23.98 20.49
CA GLY A 218 1.12 -23.77 20.48
C GLY A 218 0.61 -23.07 19.24
N VAL A 219 -0.67 -23.29 18.97
CA VAL A 219 -1.47 -22.49 18.05
C VAL A 219 -2.73 -22.11 18.79
N ASP A 220 -2.98 -20.81 18.91
CA ASP A 220 -4.16 -20.28 19.58
C ASP A 220 -5.08 -19.65 18.54
N VAL A 221 -6.39 -19.93 18.61
CA VAL A 221 -7.41 -19.18 17.88
C VAL A 221 -7.70 -17.91 18.65
N VAL A 222 -7.63 -16.77 17.97
CA VAL A 222 -7.86 -15.46 18.55
C VAL A 222 -8.91 -14.71 17.74
N ALA A 223 -9.56 -13.71 18.35
CA ALA A 223 -10.38 -12.79 17.58
C ALA A 223 -9.52 -12.13 16.50
N HIS A 224 -10.07 -11.91 15.31
CA HIS A 224 -9.35 -11.25 14.23
C HIS A 224 -8.75 -9.92 14.73
N GLN A 225 -7.43 -9.80 14.61
CA GLN A 225 -6.69 -8.65 15.09
C GLN A 225 -6.67 -7.59 13.99
N PRO A 226 -7.12 -6.34 14.26
CA PRO A 226 -7.02 -5.27 13.29
C PRO A 226 -5.56 -5.12 12.87
N VAL A 227 -5.31 -5.24 11.57
CA VAL A 227 -4.10 -4.68 10.98
C VAL A 227 -4.34 -3.19 10.95
N ARG A 228 -3.41 -2.42 11.52
CA ARG A 228 -3.50 -0.97 11.45
C ARG A 228 -3.50 -0.57 9.96
N GLY A 229 -4.54 0.15 9.53
CA GLY A 229 -4.68 0.57 8.14
C GLY A 229 -5.48 -0.36 7.23
N GLU A 230 -6.12 -1.41 7.74
CA GLU A 230 -6.97 -2.29 6.93
C GLU A 230 -8.41 -2.34 7.48
N ASP A 231 -9.39 -2.30 6.59
CA ASP A 231 -10.79 -2.56 6.96
C ASP A 231 -10.97 -4.03 7.34
N LEU A 232 -11.60 -4.26 8.49
CA LEU A 232 -11.97 -5.59 8.97
C LEU A 232 -13.21 -6.04 8.19
N SER A 233 -13.04 -6.42 6.93
CA SER A 233 -14.12 -6.92 6.06
C SER A 233 -14.85 -8.14 6.67
N HIS A 234 -14.20 -8.85 7.61
CA HIS A 234 -14.77 -9.97 8.34
C HIS A 234 -14.47 -9.87 9.84
N PRO A 235 -15.20 -9.05 10.62
CA PRO A 235 -14.94 -8.89 12.05
C PRO A 235 -15.25 -10.16 12.86
N ALA A 236 -16.02 -11.08 12.29
CA ALA A 236 -16.29 -12.40 12.84
C ALA A 236 -15.18 -13.42 12.54
N ALA A 237 -14.24 -13.09 11.64
CA ALA A 237 -13.14 -13.97 11.31
C ALA A 237 -12.28 -14.27 12.55
N ARG A 238 -11.54 -15.36 12.45
CA ARG A 238 -10.57 -15.76 13.47
C ARG A 238 -9.18 -15.75 12.88
N ASP A 239 -8.20 -15.38 13.69
CA ASP A 239 -6.79 -15.51 13.34
C ASP A 239 -6.18 -16.68 14.12
N LEU A 240 -5.07 -17.24 13.60
CA LEU A 240 -4.26 -18.19 14.34
C LEU A 240 -2.99 -17.51 14.82
N LEU A 241 -2.74 -17.57 16.12
CA LEU A 241 -1.49 -17.13 16.75
C LEU A 241 -0.56 -18.34 16.92
N TRP A 242 0.52 -18.35 16.15
CA TRP A 242 1.53 -19.38 16.14
C TRP A 242 2.65 -19.08 17.13
N ARG A 243 2.96 -20.06 17.98
CA ARG A 243 4.02 -19.98 18.98
C ARG A 243 5.07 -21.03 18.66
N PHE A 244 6.25 -20.57 18.28
CA PHE A 244 7.38 -21.43 17.99
C PHE A 244 8.55 -21.08 18.91
N GLY A 245 8.93 -21.95 19.85
CA GLY A 245 10.09 -21.83 20.75
C GLY A 245 10.72 -20.44 20.89
N ASP A 246 12.00 -20.34 20.51
CA ASP A 246 12.79 -19.10 20.54
C ASP A 246 12.50 -18.14 19.37
N HIS A 247 11.32 -18.21 18.76
CA HIS A 247 10.92 -17.39 17.61
C HIS A 247 9.82 -16.37 18.00
N PRO A 248 9.82 -15.16 17.41
CA PRO A 248 8.71 -14.22 17.56
C PRO A 248 7.36 -14.85 17.24
N LEU A 249 6.31 -14.40 17.94
CA LEU A 249 4.94 -14.79 17.65
C LEU A 249 4.59 -14.42 16.22
N LEU A 250 3.94 -15.34 15.50
CA LEU A 250 3.39 -15.07 14.18
C LEU A 250 1.87 -15.16 14.27
N ILE A 251 1.18 -14.25 13.61
CA ILE A 251 -0.25 -14.38 13.37
C ILE A 251 -0.46 -14.79 11.92
N SER A 252 -1.40 -15.70 11.69
CA SER A 252 -1.97 -15.90 10.37
C SER A 252 -3.39 -15.37 10.31
N CYS A 253 -3.67 -14.58 9.28
CA CYS A 253 -5.00 -14.04 9.03
C CYS A 253 -5.65 -14.74 7.83
N GLY A 254 -6.97 -14.97 7.91
CA GLY A 254 -7.76 -15.61 6.84
C GLY A 254 -8.91 -14.76 6.31
N CYS A 255 -8.92 -13.44 6.56
CA CYS A 255 -10.06 -12.60 6.22
C CYS A 255 -10.28 -12.41 4.72
N ARG A 256 -9.25 -12.56 3.88
CA ARG A 256 -9.34 -12.38 2.42
C ARG A 256 -9.40 -13.68 1.61
N ASP A 257 -9.73 -14.80 2.27
CA ASP A 257 -9.52 -16.16 1.72
C ASP A 257 -8.05 -16.43 1.32
N GLU A 258 -7.14 -15.61 1.84
CA GLU A 258 -5.69 -15.66 1.70
C GLU A 258 -5.07 -15.86 3.08
N VAL A 259 -3.95 -16.58 3.16
CA VAL A 259 -3.20 -16.75 4.43
C VAL A 259 -2.06 -15.77 4.48
N GLU A 260 -2.27 -14.62 5.10
CA GLU A 260 -1.16 -13.72 5.43
C GLU A 260 -0.47 -14.23 6.70
N LEU A 261 0.86 -14.20 6.75
CA LEU A 261 1.65 -14.46 7.95
C LEU A 261 2.43 -13.21 8.31
N ARG A 262 2.42 -12.81 9.59
CA ARG A 262 3.20 -11.64 10.06
C ARG A 262 3.62 -11.76 11.52
N PRO A 263 4.78 -11.19 11.90
CA PRO A 263 5.17 -11.06 13.30
C PRO A 263 4.20 -10.17 14.08
N VAL A 264 3.92 -10.52 15.34
CA VAL A 264 3.11 -9.71 16.25
C VAL A 264 3.75 -9.62 17.63
N THR A 265 3.58 -8.47 18.28
CA THR A 265 4.03 -8.22 19.66
C THR A 265 2.89 -8.31 20.68
N VAL A 266 1.64 -8.41 20.21
CA VAL A 266 0.46 -8.33 21.06
C VAL A 266 0.17 -9.67 21.74
N SER A 267 -0.25 -9.61 23.00
CA SER A 267 -0.86 -10.72 23.69
C SER A 267 -2.38 -10.57 23.65
N PRO A 268 -3.11 -11.27 22.76
CA PRO A 268 -4.56 -11.14 22.68
C PRO A 268 -5.25 -11.62 23.97
N ASP A 269 -6.23 -10.85 24.42
CA ASP A 269 -6.99 -11.05 25.67
C ASP A 269 -7.91 -12.29 25.64
N GLN A 270 -8.18 -12.84 24.44
CA GLN A 270 -9.03 -14.00 24.23
C GLN A 270 -8.30 -15.02 23.37
N ARG A 271 -7.94 -16.16 23.97
CA ARG A 271 -7.26 -17.27 23.31
C ARG A 271 -7.97 -18.58 23.60
N SER A 272 -8.12 -19.41 22.59
CA SER A 272 -8.51 -20.81 22.75
C SER A 272 -7.55 -21.70 21.96
N ALA A 273 -7.28 -22.91 22.45
CA ALA A 273 -6.34 -23.80 21.78
C ALA A 273 -6.90 -24.24 20.42
N TYR A 274 -6.07 -24.15 19.37
CA TYR A 274 -6.42 -24.66 18.06
C TYR A 274 -6.25 -26.19 18.04
N GLY A 275 -7.35 -26.89 18.27
CA GLY A 275 -7.41 -28.35 18.40
C GLY A 275 -6.64 -29.15 17.32
N PRO A 276 -6.72 -28.79 16.02
CA PRO A 276 -6.01 -29.52 14.96
C PRO A 276 -4.48 -29.53 15.11
N ALA A 277 -3.88 -28.52 15.75
CA ALA A 277 -2.44 -28.44 15.95
C ALA A 277 -1.95 -29.28 17.16
N ALA A 278 -2.86 -29.78 18.00
CA ALA A 278 -2.51 -30.46 19.26
C ALA A 278 -1.62 -31.70 19.05
N ALA A 279 -1.78 -32.42 17.94
CA ALA A 279 -0.98 -33.60 17.61
C ALA A 279 0.49 -33.27 17.29
N PHE A 280 0.80 -32.02 16.97
CA PHE A 280 2.14 -31.56 16.57
C PHE A 280 2.87 -30.79 17.68
N MET A 281 2.25 -30.66 18.85
CA MET A 281 2.82 -29.91 19.97
C MET A 281 4.18 -30.47 20.41
N GLY A 282 5.17 -29.60 20.49
CA GLY A 282 6.55 -29.93 20.79
C GLY A 282 7.32 -30.58 19.64
N ALA A 283 6.71 -30.82 18.47
CA ALA A 283 7.42 -31.29 17.29
C ALA A 283 8.15 -30.13 16.61
N ARG A 284 9.28 -30.44 15.95
CA ARG A 284 10.01 -29.47 15.12
C ARG A 284 9.36 -29.37 13.75
N LEU A 285 9.22 -28.15 13.24
CA LEU A 285 8.88 -27.92 11.84
C LEU A 285 10.08 -28.34 10.98
N THR A 286 9.89 -29.28 10.06
CA THR A 286 10.97 -29.84 9.22
C THR A 286 10.78 -29.53 7.74
N GLY A 287 9.66 -28.93 7.38
CA GLY A 287 9.38 -28.50 6.01
C GLY A 287 8.09 -27.69 5.98
N ALA A 288 8.01 -26.77 5.04
CA ALA A 288 6.80 -26.00 4.80
C ALA A 288 6.64 -25.74 3.30
N ALA A 289 5.41 -25.53 2.84
CA ALA A 289 5.13 -25.11 1.48
C ALA A 289 3.90 -24.20 1.46
N PRO A 290 3.95 -23.04 0.79
CA PRO A 290 2.75 -22.25 0.55
C PRO A 290 1.83 -22.97 -0.44
N LEU A 291 0.53 -22.73 -0.32
CA LEU A 291 -0.50 -23.25 -1.23
C LEU A 291 -1.10 -22.08 -2.00
N PHE A 292 -0.82 -22.02 -3.30
CA PHE A 292 -1.36 -21.02 -4.21
C PHE A 292 -2.22 -21.68 -5.31
N GLY A 293 -3.28 -20.99 -5.74
CA GLY A 293 -3.90 -21.19 -7.06
C GLY A 293 -5.07 -22.17 -7.19
N LYS A 294 -5.57 -22.23 -8.44
CA LYS A 294 -6.88 -22.67 -8.98
C LYS A 294 -7.49 -24.00 -8.50
N TYR A 295 -6.74 -24.83 -7.77
CA TYR A 295 -7.18 -26.14 -7.26
C TYR A 295 -7.51 -26.14 -5.76
N ALA A 296 -7.07 -25.13 -5.03
CA ALA A 296 -7.56 -24.84 -3.69
C ALA A 296 -8.51 -23.65 -3.84
N GLN A 297 -9.74 -23.77 -3.36
CA GLN A 297 -10.72 -22.67 -3.38
C GLN A 297 -10.30 -21.48 -2.48
N ALA A 298 -9.12 -21.57 -1.84
CA ALA A 298 -8.51 -20.56 -0.98
C ALA A 298 -7.00 -20.81 -0.83
N GLU A 299 -6.23 -19.79 -0.45
CA GLU A 299 -4.80 -19.93 -0.18
C GLU A 299 -4.53 -20.59 1.19
N GLY A 300 -3.31 -21.06 1.39
CA GLY A 300 -2.94 -21.74 2.62
C GLY A 300 -1.46 -22.07 2.78
N ALA A 301 -1.15 -22.88 3.78
CA ALA A 301 0.17 -23.44 4.00
C ALA A 301 0.07 -24.93 4.35
N VAL A 302 1.07 -25.70 3.91
CA VAL A 302 1.32 -27.07 4.40
C VAL A 302 2.55 -27.03 5.29
N LEU A 303 2.39 -27.47 6.53
CA LEU A 303 3.45 -27.55 7.54
C LEU A 303 3.76 -29.02 7.83
N ARG A 304 5.02 -29.42 7.75
CA ARG A 304 5.49 -30.77 8.07
C ARG A 304 6.24 -30.77 9.38
N PHE A 305 5.87 -31.67 10.28
CA PHE A 305 6.51 -31.81 11.59
C PHE A 305 7.17 -33.18 11.76
N GLY A 306 8.33 -33.20 12.43
CA GLY A 306 9.07 -34.41 12.80
C GLY A 306 9.97 -35.01 11.71
N GLU A 307 10.77 -36.01 12.08
CA GLU A 307 11.66 -36.75 11.18
C GLU A 307 11.28 -38.25 11.16
N GLY A 308 11.18 -38.87 9.98
CA GLY A 308 10.99 -40.32 9.83
C GLY A 308 9.57 -40.86 10.07
N GLN A 309 9.45 -42.11 10.54
CA GLN A 309 8.16 -42.76 10.84
C GLN A 309 7.52 -42.09 12.06
N GLY A 310 6.61 -41.15 11.80
CA GLY A 310 6.06 -40.20 12.79
C GLY A 310 5.88 -38.79 12.23
N GLN A 311 6.29 -38.55 10.97
CA GLN A 311 5.94 -37.35 10.23
C GLN A 311 4.44 -37.22 10.03
N GLY A 312 3.93 -36.02 10.25
CA GLY A 312 2.57 -35.65 9.86
C GLY A 312 2.56 -34.28 9.19
N HIS A 313 1.54 -34.08 8.36
CA HIS A 313 1.29 -32.81 7.71
C HIS A 313 0.12 -32.10 8.37
N LEU A 314 0.30 -30.81 8.66
CA LEU A 314 -0.77 -29.90 9.04
C LEU A 314 -1.02 -28.98 7.85
N ILE A 315 -2.18 -29.13 7.22
CA ILE A 315 -2.64 -28.22 6.18
C ILE A 315 -3.53 -27.18 6.84
N VAL A 316 -3.22 -25.90 6.62
CA VAL A 316 -4.00 -24.77 7.12
C VAL A 316 -4.44 -23.91 5.94
N ARG A 317 -5.74 -23.66 5.82
CA ARG A 317 -6.35 -22.82 4.80
C ARG A 317 -7.40 -21.91 5.42
N ALA A 318 -7.50 -20.69 4.93
CA ALA A 318 -8.64 -19.83 5.20
C ALA A 318 -9.82 -20.25 4.31
N ALA A 319 -11.05 -20.19 4.78
CA ALA A 319 -12.23 -20.30 3.92
C ALA A 319 -13.44 -19.66 4.61
N GLY A 320 -13.98 -18.58 4.01
CA GLY A 320 -15.19 -17.92 4.52
C GLY A 320 -15.03 -17.35 5.93
N GLY A 321 -13.82 -16.87 6.26
CA GLY A 321 -13.49 -16.29 7.58
C GLY A 321 -13.16 -17.31 8.69
N ASP A 322 -13.19 -18.60 8.39
CA ASP A 322 -12.78 -19.68 9.29
C ASP A 322 -11.55 -20.44 8.77
N TRP A 323 -10.94 -21.26 9.64
CA TRP A 323 -9.79 -22.08 9.28
C TRP A 323 -10.18 -23.53 8.99
N VAL A 324 -9.87 -23.98 7.79
CA VAL A 324 -10.05 -25.38 7.38
C VAL A 324 -8.71 -26.10 7.54
N THR A 325 -8.72 -27.15 8.37
CA THR A 325 -7.60 -28.09 8.45
C THR A 325 -7.94 -29.43 7.86
N THR A 326 -6.98 -30.01 7.15
CA THR A 326 -6.96 -31.44 6.86
C THR A 326 -5.66 -32.05 7.36
N LEU A 327 -5.79 -33.14 8.12
CA LEU A 327 -4.71 -34.06 8.44
C LEU A 327 -4.69 -35.09 7.30
N ASP A 328 -4.22 -34.68 6.12
CA ASP A 328 -4.22 -35.54 4.95
C ASP A 328 -2.79 -35.83 4.50
N ASP A 329 -2.42 -37.10 4.57
CA ASP A 329 -1.11 -37.61 4.14
C ASP A 329 -1.00 -37.64 2.60
N SER A 330 -2.11 -37.47 1.87
CA SER A 330 -2.16 -37.56 0.40
C SER A 330 -1.78 -36.26 -0.33
N VAL A 331 -1.65 -35.15 0.37
CA VAL A 331 -1.15 -33.91 -0.23
C VAL A 331 0.36 -34.00 -0.38
N HIS A 332 0.81 -34.08 -1.63
CA HIS A 332 2.21 -33.99 -2.02
C HIS A 332 2.49 -32.62 -2.64
N PRO A 333 2.96 -31.62 -1.88
CA PRO A 333 3.42 -30.36 -2.47
C PRO A 333 4.53 -30.65 -3.47
N GLY A 334 4.44 -30.05 -4.66
CA GLY A 334 5.43 -30.24 -5.72
C GLY A 334 6.84 -29.79 -5.33
N HIS A 335 6.95 -28.82 -4.40
CA HIS A 335 8.21 -28.29 -3.89
C HIS A 335 8.07 -27.93 -2.41
N TRP A 336 8.89 -28.54 -1.55
CA TRP A 336 9.03 -28.16 -0.14
C TRP A 336 10.11 -27.11 0.00
N LEU A 337 9.91 -26.16 0.91
CA LEU A 337 10.95 -25.29 1.44
C LEU A 337 11.77 -26.10 2.45
N SER A 338 13.09 -26.11 2.29
CA SER A 338 14.06 -26.87 3.09
C SER A 338 15.12 -25.98 3.70
#